data_AF-A0A7Y5BWL9-F1
#
_entry.id   AF-A0A7Y5BWL9-F1
#
_cell.length_a   1.000
_cell.length_b   1.000
_cell.length_c   1.000
_cell.angle_alpha   90.00
_cell.angle_beta   90.00
_cell.angle_gamma   90.00
#
_symmetry.space_group_name_H-M   'P 1'
#
loop_
_entity.id
_entity.type
_entity.pdbx_description
1 polymer ?
#
loop_
_entity_poly.entity_id
_entity_poly.type
_entity_poly.pdbx_seq_one_letter_code
_entity_poly.pdbx_strand_id
1 'polypeptide(L)'
;MTKPPSGKEIYLFTLLLFVVWSIRATYLYAIDEHIASASLRLVYSTGIKFALWVLPAFAFAYRIRREAPFHALGFTTFPSARQWLPLLLILGTYLGVIIGFETLTGQKELTFTRPLTFTFSGFLFTFASPLIEEILFRGLLLKEFAHLMPKWRANLLTSLLFAGIHLPFWLSQEGFTPMVIANTVGVMLFSLVAGWLFLRSKSLWPPYLAHVLNNIVAGLLVVVRG
;
A
#
# COMPACT_ATOMS: atom_id res chain seq x y z
N MET A 1 -9.54 24.36 21.83
CA MET A 1 -9.90 23.21 20.96
C MET A 1 -10.07 23.72 19.55
N THR A 2 -9.15 23.37 18.63
CA THR A 2 -9.23 23.80 17.22
C THR A 2 -10.37 23.04 16.53
N LYS A 3 -11.24 23.77 15.83
CA LYS A 3 -12.31 23.20 15.00
C LYS A 3 -11.71 22.11 14.09
N PRO A 4 -12.31 20.91 13.99
CA PRO A 4 -11.80 19.88 13.09
C PRO A 4 -11.73 20.47 11.68
N PRO A 5 -10.57 20.41 10.99
CA PRO A 5 -10.44 20.86 9.61
C PRO A 5 -11.54 20.25 8.75
N SER A 6 -12.02 21.03 7.77
CA SER A 6 -13.16 20.61 6.96
C SER A 6 -12.82 19.34 6.17
N GLY A 7 -13.83 18.64 5.65
CA GLY A 7 -13.56 17.50 4.77
C GLY A 7 -12.81 17.90 3.50
N LYS A 8 -12.86 19.18 3.10
CA LYS A 8 -12.33 19.67 1.82
C LYS A 8 -10.82 19.45 1.70
N GLU A 9 -10.08 19.63 2.78
CA GLU A 9 -8.62 19.53 2.81
C GLU A 9 -8.15 18.13 2.40
N ILE A 10 -8.77 17.06 2.92
CA ILE A 10 -8.39 15.69 2.57
C ILE A 10 -8.84 15.32 1.15
N TYR A 11 -9.99 15.82 0.69
CA TYR A 11 -10.42 15.60 -0.71
C TYR A 11 -9.48 16.29 -1.70
N LEU A 12 -9.11 17.54 -1.45
CA LEU A 12 -8.14 18.28 -2.27
C LEU A 12 -6.75 17.62 -2.24
N PHE A 13 -6.28 17.22 -1.06
CA PHE A 13 -5.04 16.46 -0.92
C PHE A 13 -5.06 15.20 -1.79
N THR A 14 -6.14 14.42 -1.71
CA THR A 14 -6.29 13.16 -2.46
C THR A 14 -6.32 13.43 -3.96
N LEU A 15 -7.06 14.44 -4.42
CA LEU A 15 -7.11 14.80 -5.83
C LEU A 15 -5.73 15.21 -6.36
N LEU A 16 -5.03 16.10 -5.66
CA LEU A 16 -3.70 16.56 -6.06
C LEU A 16 -2.68 15.43 -6.07
N LEU A 17 -2.70 14.56 -5.06
CA LEU A 17 -1.88 13.35 -5.02
C LEU A 17 -2.08 12.51 -6.28
N PHE A 18 -3.33 12.23 -6.66
CA PHE A 18 -3.64 11.40 -7.82
C PHE A 18 -3.21 12.05 -9.13
N VAL A 19 -3.40 13.36 -9.29
CA VAL A 19 -2.94 14.09 -10.48
C VAL A 19 -1.42 14.03 -10.59
N VAL A 20 -0.70 14.41 -9.52
CA VAL A 20 0.77 14.42 -9.51
C VAL A 20 1.33 13.02 -9.70
N TRP A 21 0.77 12.03 -9.01
CA TRP A 21 1.21 10.64 -9.14
C TRP A 21 0.92 10.10 -10.54
N SER A 22 -0.23 10.39 -11.14
CA SER A 22 -0.54 9.92 -12.49
C SER A 22 0.45 10.47 -13.51
N ILE A 23 0.78 11.77 -13.44
CA ILE A 23 1.82 12.37 -14.29
C ILE A 23 3.18 11.70 -14.05
N ARG A 24 3.53 11.46 -12.79
CA ARG A 24 4.79 10.81 -12.43
C ARG A 24 4.87 9.35 -12.93
N ALA A 25 3.81 8.60 -12.75
CA ALA A 25 3.70 7.17 -13.06
C ALA A 25 3.58 6.88 -14.56
N THR A 26 3.25 7.90 -15.36
CA THR A 26 3.10 7.78 -16.82
C THR A 26 4.22 8.54 -17.52
N TYR A 27 4.02 9.84 -17.78
CA TYR A 27 4.93 10.68 -18.55
C TYR A 27 6.33 10.78 -17.96
N LEU A 28 6.45 11.00 -16.65
CA LEU A 28 7.77 11.14 -16.02
C LEU A 28 8.44 9.80 -15.68
N TYR A 29 7.76 8.66 -15.90
CA TYR A 29 8.39 7.35 -15.75
C TYR A 29 9.49 7.12 -16.81
N ALA A 30 9.44 7.84 -17.93
CA ALA A 30 10.55 7.89 -18.88
C ALA A 30 11.89 8.26 -18.22
N ILE A 31 11.89 9.08 -17.15
CA ILE A 31 13.13 9.41 -16.42
C ILE A 31 13.75 8.15 -15.80
N ASP A 32 12.93 7.27 -15.20
CA ASP A 32 13.37 6.00 -14.62
C ASP A 32 14.00 5.12 -15.70
N GLU A 33 13.38 5.05 -16.88
CA GLU A 33 13.84 4.22 -17.99
C GLU A 33 15.23 4.63 -18.51
N HIS A 34 15.55 5.93 -18.48
CA HIS A 34 16.88 6.44 -18.86
C HIS A 34 17.97 6.14 -17.83
N ILE A 35 17.64 5.70 -16.61
CA ILE A 35 18.63 5.28 -15.61
C ILE A 35 19.07 3.86 -15.92
N ALA A 36 20.29 3.67 -16.43
CA ALA A 36 20.81 2.37 -16.85
C ALA A 36 20.97 1.36 -15.69
N SER A 37 21.42 1.81 -14.52
CA SER A 37 21.58 0.94 -13.35
C SER A 37 20.24 0.64 -12.70
N ALA A 38 19.85 -0.64 -12.66
CA ALA A 38 18.61 -1.08 -12.02
C ALA A 38 18.53 -0.67 -10.54
N SER A 39 19.65 -0.74 -9.81
CA SER A 39 19.71 -0.32 -8.41
C SER A 39 19.50 1.19 -8.25
N LEU A 40 20.14 2.01 -9.09
CA LEU A 40 19.95 3.46 -9.04
C LEU A 40 18.53 3.86 -9.44
N ARG A 41 17.96 3.21 -10.45
CA ARG A 41 16.57 3.41 -10.87
C ARG A 41 15.61 3.16 -9.72
N LEU A 42 15.81 2.06 -8.98
CA LEU A 42 14.97 1.71 -7.85
C LEU A 42 15.10 2.69 -6.68
N VAL A 43 16.32 3.13 -6.35
CA VAL A 43 16.56 4.17 -5.33
C VAL A 43 15.87 5.46 -5.73
N TYR A 44 16.04 5.90 -6.97
CA TYR A 44 15.39 7.09 -7.50
C TYR A 44 13.87 6.99 -7.39
N SER A 45 13.28 5.90 -7.92
CA SER A 45 11.83 5.69 -7.93
C SER A 45 11.25 5.65 -6.50
N THR A 46 11.92 4.94 -5.59
CA THR A 46 11.53 4.87 -4.17
C THR A 46 11.67 6.22 -3.48
N GLY A 47 12.73 6.98 -3.78
CA GLY A 47 12.95 8.33 -3.27
C GLY A 47 11.88 9.31 -3.72
N ILE A 48 11.50 9.29 -4.99
CA ILE A 48 10.39 10.10 -5.52
C ILE A 48 9.07 9.69 -4.87
N LYS A 49 8.78 8.39 -4.75
CA LYS A 49 7.58 7.91 -4.06
C LYS A 49 7.54 8.39 -2.61
N PHE A 50 8.64 8.26 -1.88
CA PHE A 50 8.76 8.77 -0.51
C PHE A 50 8.49 10.29 -0.45
N ALA A 51 9.10 11.07 -1.33
CA ALA A 51 8.96 12.52 -1.37
C ALA A 51 7.52 12.97 -1.69
N LEU A 52 6.81 12.23 -2.55
CA LEU A 52 5.45 12.57 -2.96
C LEU A 52 4.37 11.99 -2.02
N TRP A 53 4.69 10.95 -1.25
CA TRP A 53 3.69 10.21 -0.46
C TRP A 53 3.87 10.48 1.04
N VAL A 54 5.08 10.30 1.57
CA VAL A 54 5.36 10.43 3.00
C VAL A 54 5.45 11.89 3.42
N LEU A 55 6.24 12.71 2.72
CA LEU A 55 6.42 14.11 3.11
C LEU A 55 5.11 14.90 3.12
N PRO A 56 4.21 14.77 2.11
CA PRO A 56 2.94 15.46 2.13
C PRO A 56 1.99 14.92 3.20
N ALA A 57 2.02 13.60 3.50
CA ALA A 57 1.23 13.04 4.58
C ALA A 57 1.69 13.56 5.97
N PHE A 58 3.00 13.64 6.18
CA PHE A 58 3.58 14.24 7.38
C PHE A 58 3.26 15.73 7.49
N ALA A 59 3.36 16.46 6.37
CA ALA A 59 3.00 17.88 6.33
C ALA A 59 1.51 18.09 6.60
N PHE A 60 0.63 17.22 6.10
CA PHE A 60 -0.80 17.27 6.40
C PHE A 60 -1.06 17.07 7.90
N ALA A 61 -0.48 16.02 8.48
CA ALA A 61 -0.60 15.75 9.92
C ALA A 61 -0.13 16.94 10.78
N TYR A 62 1.05 17.48 10.45
CA TYR A 62 1.65 18.57 11.21
C TYR A 62 0.94 19.92 11.01
N ARG A 63 0.66 20.32 9.77
CA ARG A 63 0.16 21.66 9.46
C ARG A 63 -1.36 21.77 9.52
N ILE A 64 -2.07 20.74 9.05
CA ILE A 64 -3.53 20.75 8.96
C ILE A 64 -4.14 20.19 10.25
N ARG A 65 -3.68 19.02 10.70
CA ARG A 65 -4.19 18.40 11.93
C ARG A 65 -3.53 18.93 13.21
N ARG A 66 -2.39 19.62 13.11
CA ARG A 66 -1.64 20.15 14.27
C ARG A 66 -1.29 19.07 15.29
N GLU A 67 -1.03 17.86 14.81
CA GLU A 67 -0.60 16.71 15.60
C GLU A 67 0.82 16.31 15.21
N ALA A 68 1.56 15.69 16.14
CA ALA A 68 2.86 15.12 15.83
C ALA A 68 2.69 13.99 14.78
N PRO A 69 3.37 14.02 13.63
CA PRO A 69 3.10 13.09 12.52
C PRO A 69 3.16 11.60 12.90
N PHE A 70 4.13 11.21 13.72
CA PHE A 70 4.24 9.81 14.17
C PHE A 70 3.01 9.34 14.95
N HIS A 71 2.47 10.20 15.81
CA HIS A 71 1.23 9.90 16.54
C HIS A 71 0.02 9.94 15.60
N ALA A 72 -0.07 10.99 14.78
CA ALA A 72 -1.18 11.19 13.86
C ALA A 72 -1.33 10.06 12.84
N LEU A 73 -0.22 9.47 12.37
CA LEU A 73 -0.20 8.44 11.34
C LEU A 73 -0.19 7.01 11.91
N GLY A 74 -0.30 6.86 13.24
CA GLY A 74 -0.50 5.56 13.89
C GLY A 74 0.76 4.76 14.19
N PHE A 75 1.94 5.38 14.20
CA PHE A 75 3.20 4.69 14.55
C PHE A 75 3.33 4.41 16.06
N THR A 76 2.77 5.27 16.90
CA THR A 76 2.98 5.23 18.35
C THR A 76 2.04 4.24 19.05
N THR A 77 1.06 3.68 18.33
CA THR A 77 0.11 2.72 18.88
C THR A 77 0.59 1.31 18.55
N PHE A 78 0.84 0.50 19.57
CA PHE A 78 1.23 -0.90 19.43
C PHE A 78 0.11 -1.80 19.98
N PRO A 79 -0.43 -2.74 19.18
CA PRO A 79 -1.44 -3.65 19.68
C PRO A 79 -0.86 -4.55 20.77
N SER A 80 -1.65 -4.83 21.80
CA SER A 80 -1.31 -5.83 22.81
C SER A 80 -1.31 -7.24 22.21
N ALA A 81 -0.64 -8.20 22.88
CA ALA A 81 -0.61 -9.60 22.43
C ALA A 81 -2.01 -10.20 22.20
N ARG A 82 -2.99 -9.85 23.04
CA ARG A 82 -4.39 -10.29 22.89
C ARG A 82 -5.07 -9.72 21.66
N GLN A 83 -4.71 -8.49 21.27
CA GLN A 83 -5.21 -7.87 20.04
C GLN A 83 -4.54 -8.45 18.80
N TRP A 84 -3.28 -8.88 18.89
CA TRP A 84 -2.57 -9.51 17.76
C TRP A 84 -3.19 -10.84 17.32
N LEU A 85 -3.71 -11.64 18.25
CA LEU A 85 -4.29 -12.95 17.90
C LEU A 85 -5.36 -12.86 16.80
N PRO A 86 -6.47 -12.11 16.96
CA PRO A 86 -7.48 -12.01 15.89
C PRO A 86 -6.95 -11.32 14.62
N LEU A 87 -5.97 -10.42 14.73
CA LEU A 87 -5.36 -9.76 13.57
C LEU A 87 -4.54 -10.76 12.73
N LEU A 88 -3.74 -11.59 13.39
CA LEU A 88 -2.93 -12.64 12.76
C LEU A 88 -3.80 -13.77 12.20
N LEU A 89 -4.92 -14.11 12.86
CA LEU A 89 -5.88 -15.08 12.33
C LEU A 89 -6.48 -14.59 11.01
N ILE A 90 -6.99 -13.36 10.95
CA ILE A 90 -7.55 -12.79 9.71
C ILE A 90 -6.48 -12.70 8.62
N LEU A 91 -5.26 -12.27 8.97
CA LEU A 91 -4.15 -12.19 8.03
C LEU A 91 -3.78 -13.57 7.49
N GLY A 92 -3.66 -14.58 8.36
CA GLY A 92 -3.37 -15.95 7.97
C GLY A 92 -4.46 -16.54 7.07
N THR A 93 -5.74 -16.31 7.39
CA THR A 93 -6.86 -16.71 6.53
C THR A 93 -6.78 -16.04 5.16
N TYR A 94 -6.55 -14.72 5.11
CA TYR A 94 -6.41 -13.99 3.86
C TYR A 94 -5.27 -14.57 3.00
N LEU A 95 -4.07 -14.73 3.57
CA LEU A 95 -2.92 -15.26 2.82
C LEU A 95 -3.15 -16.71 2.38
N GLY A 96 -3.76 -17.54 3.24
CA GLY A 96 -4.11 -18.92 2.90
C GLY A 96 -5.11 -19.02 1.75
N VAL A 97 -6.11 -18.13 1.71
CA VAL A 97 -7.08 -18.05 0.59
C VAL A 97 -6.39 -17.64 -0.70
N ILE A 98 -5.51 -16.63 -0.67
CA ILE A 98 -4.76 -16.19 -1.86
C ILE A 98 -3.85 -17.31 -2.39
N ILE A 99 -3.07 -17.94 -1.51
CA ILE A 99 -2.21 -19.07 -1.88
C ILE A 99 -3.03 -20.21 -2.46
N GLY A 100 -4.13 -20.59 -1.81
CA GLY A 100 -5.02 -21.66 -2.28
C GLY A 100 -5.62 -21.34 -3.64
N PHE A 101 -6.13 -20.12 -3.84
CA PHE A 101 -6.70 -19.70 -5.11
C PHE A 101 -5.67 -19.75 -6.25
N GLU A 102 -4.47 -19.20 -6.04
CA GLU A 102 -3.41 -19.12 -7.06
C GLU A 102 -2.85 -20.49 -7.45
N THR A 103 -2.76 -21.41 -6.47
CA THR A 103 -2.28 -22.78 -6.70
C THR A 103 -3.35 -23.72 -7.27
N LEU A 104 -4.59 -23.62 -6.79
CA LEU A 104 -5.70 -24.47 -7.28
C LEU A 104 -6.16 -24.11 -8.70
N THR A 105 -5.96 -22.87 -9.14
CA THR A 105 -6.22 -22.47 -10.53
C THR A 105 -5.14 -22.95 -11.51
N GLY A 106 -4.06 -23.56 -11.01
CA GLY A 106 -2.96 -24.08 -11.82
C GLY A 106 -2.09 -23.00 -12.48
N GLN A 107 -2.28 -21.73 -12.14
CA GLN A 107 -1.54 -20.62 -12.75
C GLN A 107 -0.16 -20.42 -12.12
N LYS A 108 -0.05 -20.64 -10.82
CA LYS A 108 1.18 -20.45 -10.05
C LYS A 108 1.45 -21.62 -9.12
N GLU A 109 2.72 -21.85 -8.83
CA GLU A 109 3.17 -22.79 -7.82
C GLU A 109 3.95 -22.08 -6.72
N LEU A 110 3.91 -22.63 -5.51
CA LEU A 110 4.74 -22.15 -4.40
C LEU A 110 6.14 -22.72 -4.55
N THR A 111 7.12 -21.82 -4.71
CA THR A 111 8.52 -22.22 -4.87
C THR A 111 9.39 -21.67 -3.73
N PHE A 112 10.02 -22.58 -2.98
CA PHE A 112 11.00 -22.26 -1.93
C PHE A 112 12.45 -22.47 -2.37
N THR A 113 12.67 -22.85 -3.64
CA THR A 113 13.99 -23.22 -4.17
C THR A 113 14.91 -22.03 -4.42
N ARG A 114 14.38 -20.80 -4.41
CA ARG A 114 15.18 -19.58 -4.44
C ARG A 114 15.57 -19.19 -3.01
N PRO A 115 16.87 -19.17 -2.65
CA PRO A 115 17.25 -18.60 -1.37
C PRO A 115 16.72 -17.17 -1.30
N LEU A 116 16.13 -16.80 -0.15
CA LEU A 116 15.78 -15.41 0.17
C LEU A 116 17.05 -14.58 0.20
N THR A 117 17.55 -14.24 -0.98
CA THR A 117 18.68 -13.34 -1.15
C THR A 117 18.11 -11.96 -0.91
N PHE A 118 18.44 -11.39 0.25
CA PHE A 118 18.17 -10.00 0.60
C PHE A 118 19.04 -9.10 -0.28
N THR A 119 18.71 -9.04 -1.57
CA THR A 119 19.22 -8.01 -2.44
C THR A 119 18.71 -6.68 -1.92
N PHE A 120 19.51 -5.63 -2.08
CA PHE A 120 19.07 -4.28 -1.74
C PHE A 120 17.73 -3.92 -2.40
N SER A 121 17.53 -4.39 -3.65
CA SER A 121 16.26 -4.22 -4.36
C SER A 121 15.09 -4.96 -3.74
N GLY A 122 15.30 -6.21 -3.32
CA GLY A 122 14.30 -6.99 -2.59
C GLY A 122 13.94 -6.34 -1.26
N PHE A 123 14.90 -5.73 -0.56
CA PHE A 123 14.62 -4.99 0.66
C PHE A 123 13.71 -3.78 0.42
N LEU A 124 14.01 -2.95 -0.59
CA LEU A 124 13.18 -1.78 -0.90
C LEU A 124 11.75 -2.17 -1.31
N PHE A 125 11.60 -3.23 -2.11
CA PHE A 125 10.30 -3.73 -2.53
C PHE A 125 9.50 -4.35 -1.37
N THR A 126 10.14 -5.14 -0.52
CA THR A 126 9.44 -5.92 0.52
C THR A 126 9.17 -5.12 1.79
N PHE A 127 9.98 -4.11 2.11
CA PHE A 127 9.85 -3.35 3.36
C PHE A 127 9.60 -1.86 3.13
N ALA A 128 10.42 -1.19 2.32
CA ALA A 128 10.34 0.26 2.20
C ALA A 128 9.05 0.71 1.46
N SER A 129 8.74 0.10 0.32
CA SER A 129 7.53 0.44 -0.46
C SER A 129 6.26 0.20 0.37
N PRO A 130 6.05 -0.98 0.99
CA PRO A 130 4.91 -1.20 1.86
C PRO A 130 4.74 -0.15 2.96
N LEU A 131 5.82 0.24 3.64
CA LEU A 131 5.74 1.26 4.68
C LEU A 131 5.28 2.61 4.12
N ILE A 132 5.85 3.05 3.00
CA ILE A 132 5.46 4.31 2.33
C ILE A 132 3.98 4.31 1.97
N GLU A 133 3.49 3.19 1.43
CA GLU A 133 2.10 3.03 1.03
C GLU A 133 1.16 3.03 2.24
N GLU A 134 1.48 2.27 3.29
CA GLU A 134 0.66 2.21 4.49
C GLU A 134 0.58 3.56 5.20
N ILE A 135 1.67 4.33 5.27
CA ILE A 135 1.68 5.69 5.83
C ILE A 135 0.61 6.55 5.16
N LEU A 136 0.58 6.53 3.83
CA LEU A 136 -0.33 7.37 3.06
C LEU A 136 -1.77 6.85 3.16
N PHE A 137 -2.00 5.58 2.83
CA PHE A 137 -3.35 5.05 2.69
C PHE A 137 -4.02 4.75 4.01
N ARG A 138 -3.30 4.16 4.99
CA ARG A 138 -3.88 3.78 6.29
C ARG A 138 -3.70 4.90 7.29
N GLY A 139 -2.45 5.35 7.44
CA GLY A 139 -2.08 6.38 8.40
C GLY A 139 -2.81 7.71 8.17
N LEU A 140 -2.91 8.14 6.90
CA LEU A 140 -3.59 9.38 6.53
C LEU A 140 -4.99 9.15 5.94
N LEU A 141 -5.10 8.67 4.69
CA LEU A 141 -6.35 8.72 3.92
C LEU A 141 -7.50 8.01 4.64
N LEU A 142 -7.30 6.75 5.05
CA LEU A 142 -8.32 5.97 5.76
C LEU A 142 -8.70 6.62 7.08
N LYS A 143 -7.71 7.04 7.88
CA LYS A 143 -7.96 7.71 9.16
C LYS A 143 -8.84 8.94 8.97
N GLU A 144 -8.51 9.76 7.98
CA GLU A 144 -9.22 10.99 7.71
C GLU A 144 -10.63 10.77 7.15
N PHE A 145 -10.80 9.85 6.20
CA PHE A 145 -12.13 9.50 5.71
C PHE A 145 -12.98 8.86 6.83
N ALA A 146 -12.40 8.07 7.72
CA ALA A 146 -13.13 7.47 8.84
C ALA A 146 -13.63 8.50 9.87
N HIS A 147 -13.11 9.74 9.87
CA HIS A 147 -13.66 10.86 10.63
C HIS A 147 -14.85 11.54 9.93
N LEU A 148 -14.98 11.38 8.61
CA LEU A 148 -15.99 12.05 7.78
C LEU A 148 -17.16 11.15 7.41
N MET A 149 -16.99 9.83 7.43
CA MET A 149 -18.00 8.86 7.02
C MET A 149 -17.89 7.54 7.82
N PRO A 150 -18.90 6.67 7.77
CA PRO A 150 -18.83 5.35 8.41
C PRO A 150 -17.57 4.58 8.00
N LYS A 151 -16.92 3.92 8.97
CA LYS A 151 -15.63 3.23 8.79
C LYS A 151 -15.59 2.27 7.60
N TRP A 152 -16.68 1.56 7.32
CA TRP A 152 -16.75 0.65 6.19
C TRP A 152 -16.72 1.37 4.84
N ARG A 153 -17.36 2.54 4.73
CA ARG A 153 -17.31 3.40 3.53
C ARG A 153 -15.92 4.00 3.35
N ALA A 154 -15.31 4.45 4.45
CA ALA A 154 -13.95 4.96 4.43
C ALA A 154 -12.95 3.88 3.96
N ASN A 155 -13.12 2.64 4.43
CA ASN A 155 -12.28 1.51 4.02
C ASN A 155 -12.48 1.16 2.55
N LEU A 156 -13.73 1.11 2.08
CA LEU A 156 -14.06 0.86 0.68
C LEU A 156 -13.47 1.95 -0.23
N LEU A 157 -13.70 3.23 0.11
CA LEU A 157 -13.15 4.36 -0.64
C LEU A 157 -11.62 4.31 -0.68
N THR A 158 -10.97 4.11 0.46
CA THR A 158 -9.51 4.00 0.51
C THR A 158 -9.00 2.84 -0.32
N SER A 159 -9.73 1.73 -0.38
CA SER A 159 -9.34 0.56 -1.19
C SER A 159 -9.53 0.77 -2.69
N LEU A 160 -10.56 1.51 -3.10
CA LEU A 160 -10.70 1.98 -4.47
C LEU A 160 -9.58 2.94 -4.85
N LEU A 161 -9.20 3.85 -3.95
CA LEU A 161 -8.06 4.74 -4.16
C LEU A 161 -6.74 3.96 -4.21
N PHE A 162 -6.54 2.98 -3.34
CA PHE A 162 -5.35 2.12 -3.34
C PHE A 162 -5.23 1.35 -4.64
N ALA A 163 -6.31 0.79 -5.18
CA ALA A 163 -6.29 0.18 -6.50
C ALA A 163 -6.03 1.22 -7.60
N GLY A 164 -6.74 2.36 -7.54
CA GLY A 164 -6.66 3.44 -8.52
C GLY A 164 -5.27 4.07 -8.65
N ILE A 165 -4.48 4.14 -7.58
CA ILE A 165 -3.13 4.74 -7.63
C ILE A 165 -2.14 3.90 -8.47
N HIS A 166 -2.43 2.61 -8.67
CA HIS A 166 -1.61 1.70 -9.47
C HIS A 166 -1.95 1.76 -10.96
N LEU A 167 -3.21 2.09 -11.29
CA LEU A 167 -3.73 2.06 -12.67
C LEU A 167 -2.95 2.94 -13.66
N PRO A 168 -2.53 4.19 -13.35
CA PRO A 168 -1.79 5.00 -14.31
C PRO A 168 -0.55 4.30 -14.84
N PHE A 169 0.24 3.71 -13.94
CA PHE A 169 1.44 2.96 -14.31
C PHE A 169 1.08 1.71 -15.12
N TRP A 170 0.24 0.83 -14.57
CA TRP A 170 -0.11 -0.45 -15.21
C TRP A 170 -0.74 -0.26 -16.58
N LEU A 171 -1.69 0.67 -16.74
CA LEU A 171 -2.32 0.92 -18.03
C LEU A 171 -1.34 1.52 -19.04
N SER A 172 -0.39 2.34 -18.61
CA SER A 172 0.61 2.92 -19.52
C SER A 172 1.67 1.91 -19.98
N GLN A 173 2.04 0.95 -19.13
CA GLN A 173 3.11 -0.01 -19.40
C GLN A 173 2.59 -1.32 -20.01
N GLU A 174 1.44 -1.79 -19.53
CA GLU A 174 0.90 -3.11 -19.86
C GLU A 174 -0.38 -3.02 -20.70
N GLY A 175 -1.04 -1.86 -20.73
CA GLY A 175 -2.35 -1.69 -21.37
C GLY A 175 -3.51 -2.30 -20.56
N PHE A 176 -4.70 -2.35 -21.15
CA PHE A 176 -5.87 -2.95 -20.51
C PHE A 176 -5.91 -4.46 -20.75
N THR A 177 -5.31 -5.23 -19.84
CA THR A 177 -5.17 -6.69 -19.95
C THR A 177 -5.90 -7.43 -18.82
N PRO A 178 -6.21 -8.73 -18.99
CA PRO A 178 -6.74 -9.54 -17.90
C PRO A 178 -5.84 -9.57 -16.65
N MET A 179 -4.51 -9.48 -16.84
CA MET A 179 -3.55 -9.41 -15.74
C MET A 179 -3.70 -8.10 -14.94
N VAL A 180 -3.85 -6.96 -15.62
CA VAL A 180 -4.10 -5.67 -14.94
C VAL A 180 -5.41 -5.69 -14.18
N ILE A 181 -6.47 -6.31 -14.71
CA ILE A 181 -7.75 -6.49 -14.01
C ILE A 181 -7.55 -7.35 -12.75
N ALA A 182 -6.88 -8.50 -12.88
CA ALA A 182 -6.61 -9.40 -11.76
C ALA A 182 -5.78 -8.72 -10.66
N ASN A 183 -4.71 -8.01 -11.05
CA ASN A 183 -3.88 -7.24 -10.12
C ASN A 183 -4.67 -6.15 -9.41
N THR A 184 -5.52 -5.43 -10.14
CA THR A 184 -6.41 -4.37 -9.58
C THR A 184 -7.35 -4.93 -8.52
N VAL A 185 -7.99 -6.08 -8.80
CA VAL A 185 -8.86 -6.76 -7.83
C VAL A 185 -8.03 -7.24 -6.64
N GLY A 186 -6.88 -7.86 -6.88
CA GLY A 186 -5.98 -8.34 -5.83
C GLY A 186 -5.54 -7.25 -4.86
N VAL A 187 -5.05 -6.11 -5.36
CA VAL A 187 -4.62 -5.00 -4.50
C VAL A 187 -5.81 -4.32 -3.79
N MET A 188 -7.00 -4.31 -4.40
CA MET A 188 -8.21 -3.82 -3.74
C MET A 188 -8.61 -4.73 -2.57
N LEU A 189 -8.60 -6.05 -2.76
CA LEU A 189 -8.92 -7.04 -1.73
C LEU A 189 -7.91 -7.00 -0.58
N PHE A 190 -6.62 -6.97 -0.91
CA PHE A 190 -5.56 -6.71 0.07
C PHE A 190 -5.87 -5.43 0.86
N SER A 191 -6.26 -4.37 0.16
CA SER A 191 -6.47 -3.09 0.80
C SER A 191 -7.62 -3.08 1.79
N LEU A 192 -8.71 -3.80 1.48
CA LEU A 192 -9.85 -3.95 2.39
C LEU A 192 -9.42 -4.62 3.70
N VAL A 193 -8.57 -5.65 3.62
CA VAL A 193 -8.03 -6.35 4.79
C VAL A 193 -7.09 -5.44 5.57
N ALA A 194 -6.12 -4.80 4.92
CA ALA A 194 -5.18 -3.89 5.58
C ALA A 194 -5.90 -2.72 6.26
N GLY A 195 -6.91 -2.13 5.62
CA GLY A 195 -7.70 -1.07 6.23
C GLY A 195 -8.55 -1.56 7.41
N TRP A 196 -9.08 -2.79 7.36
CA TRP A 196 -9.73 -3.40 8.52
C TRP A 196 -8.76 -3.59 9.70
N LEU A 197 -7.55 -4.10 9.43
CA LEU A 197 -6.48 -4.26 10.43
C LEU A 197 -6.15 -2.93 11.09
N PHE A 198 -5.99 -1.86 10.29
CA PHE A 198 -5.77 -0.51 10.80
C PHE A 198 -6.93 0.00 11.64
N LEU A 199 -8.18 -0.09 11.16
CA LEU A 199 -9.36 0.42 11.88
C LEU A 199 -9.62 -0.28 13.21
N ARG A 200 -9.22 -1.56 13.33
CA ARG A 200 -9.33 -2.36 14.56
C ARG A 200 -8.22 -2.05 15.56
N SER A 201 -6.99 -1.88 15.08
CA SER A 201 -5.81 -1.70 15.92
C SER A 201 -5.48 -0.24 16.23
N LYS A 202 -5.95 0.69 15.39
CA LYS A 202 -5.50 2.09 15.32
C LYS A 202 -3.97 2.22 15.18
N SER A 203 -3.34 1.21 14.61
CA SER A 203 -1.89 1.04 14.51
C SER A 203 -1.50 0.81 13.07
N LEU A 204 -0.37 1.41 12.67
CA LEU A 204 0.21 1.19 11.35
C LEU A 204 0.92 -0.16 11.24
N TRP A 205 1.27 -0.79 12.36
CA TRP A 205 2.09 -2.00 12.36
C TRP A 205 1.38 -3.25 11.83
N PRO A 206 0.10 -3.55 12.19
CA PRO A 206 -0.62 -4.68 11.60
C PRO A 206 -0.78 -4.61 10.08
N PRO A 207 -1.26 -3.51 9.46
CA PRO A 207 -1.34 -3.46 8.00
C PRO A 207 0.04 -3.46 7.33
N TYR A 208 1.06 -2.85 7.94
CA TYR A 208 2.44 -2.91 7.43
C TYR A 208 2.97 -4.35 7.40
N LEU A 209 2.83 -5.10 8.50
CA LEU A 209 3.20 -6.51 8.55
C LEU A 209 2.43 -7.34 7.51
N ALA A 210 1.12 -7.10 7.37
CA ALA A 210 0.30 -7.77 6.37
C ALA A 210 0.80 -7.51 4.95
N HIS A 211 1.20 -6.28 4.64
CA HIS A 211 1.73 -5.90 3.35
C HIS A 211 3.08 -6.56 3.06
N VAL A 212 4.01 -6.54 4.02
CA VAL A 212 5.30 -7.24 3.92
C VAL A 212 5.09 -8.72 3.62
N LEU A 213 4.21 -9.38 4.38
CA LEU A 213 3.90 -10.80 4.18
C LEU A 213 3.20 -11.07 2.84
N ASN A 214 2.32 -10.18 2.39
CA ASN A 214 1.70 -10.27 1.08
C ASN A 214 2.74 -10.19 -0.05
N ASN A 215 3.72 -9.28 0.05
CA ASN A 215 4.80 -9.18 -0.94
C ASN A 215 5.73 -10.40 -0.92
N ILE A 216 6.01 -10.96 0.26
CA ILE A 216 6.76 -12.21 0.38
C ILE A 216 6.00 -13.36 -0.30
N VAL A 217 4.71 -13.52 -0.02
CA VAL A 217 3.87 -14.55 -0.65
C VAL A 217 3.81 -14.36 -2.17
N ALA A 218 3.63 -13.13 -2.65
CA ALA A 218 3.65 -12.83 -4.08
C ALA A 218 4.99 -13.18 -4.74
N GLY A 219 6.11 -12.97 -4.04
CA GLY A 219 7.44 -13.36 -4.53
C GLY A 219 7.70 -14.87 -4.53
N LEU A 220 7.02 -15.63 -3.67
CA LEU A 220 7.10 -17.10 -3.60
C LEU A 220 6.17 -17.81 -4.60
N LEU A 221 5.10 -17.13 -5.04
CA LEU A 221 4.19 -17.62 -6.07
C LEU A 221 4.77 -17.33 -7.47
N VAL A 222 5.25 -18.37 -8.14
CA VAL A 222 5.88 -18.27 -9.47
C VAL A 222 4.96 -18.89 -10.51
N VAL A 223 4.88 -18.26 -11.69
CA VAL A 223 4.10 -18.79 -12.82
C VAL A 223 4.67 -20.14 -13.26
N VAL A 224 3.78 -21.14 -13.37
CA VAL A 224 4.15 -22.47 -13.87
C VAL A 224 4.55 -22.33 -15.34
N ARG A 225 5.80 -22.64 -15.66
CA ARG A 225 6.27 -22.71 -17.06
C ARG A 225 5.90 -24.08 -17.61
N GLY A 226 4.95 -24.11 -18.53
CA GLY A 226 4.63 -25.30 -19.34
C GLY A 226 5.72 -25.62 -20.35
#